data_AF-A0A9Q9VPC1-F1
#
_entry.id   AF-A0A9Q9VPC1-F1
#
_cell.length_a   1.000
_cell.length_b   1.000
_cell.length_c   1.000
_cell.angle_alpha   90.00
_cell.angle_beta   90.00
_cell.angle_gamma   90.00
#
_symmetry.space_group_name_H-M   'P 1'
#
loop_
_entity.id
_entity.type
_entity.pdbx_description
1 polymer ?
#
loop_
_entity_poly.entity_id
_entity_poly.type
_entity_poly.pdbx_seq_one_letter_code
_entity_poly.pdbx_strand_id
1 'polypeptide(L)'
;MTKWKPDYDGAASEMAKAAVAFKNAKQFEQAKDAYLKEAEYHTENKALFHAAKAYEQAGMMLKDMKKMPEAIQLIEKASIMYVENGTSGTAGMALDRAGKLIEPIDLEKAVDLYQKAASVFENEDRLRQAAELLGKASRLLVRLRRLDEAAVSLQKEKNMYKEIENYPTCFKKTIAQVLVHLHRGDFVAADKCVRESYSLPGFSGSEDCVSMETLLAAFDEQDEDVVSRVCNSPLLKYMDNDYAKLAISLKVPGGGGGKKKKPPVAPQGGSAGPTPAEEDDDYEGGLC
;
A
#
# COMPACT_ATOMS: atom_id res chain seq x y z
N MET A 1 59.71 -12.32 2.65
CA MET A 1 59.00 -11.16 3.25
C MET A 1 57.62 -11.63 3.68
N THR A 2 57.38 -11.73 4.99
CA THR A 2 56.06 -12.05 5.53
C THR A 2 55.14 -10.83 5.37
N LYS A 3 54.08 -10.94 4.56
CA LYS A 3 53.01 -9.92 4.50
C LYS A 3 52.41 -9.79 5.90
N TRP A 4 52.60 -8.65 6.55
CA TRP A 4 52.06 -8.37 7.90
C TRP A 4 50.56 -7.96 7.86
N LYS A 5 50.03 -7.67 6.67
CA LYS A 5 48.61 -7.40 6.44
C LYS A 5 47.97 -8.61 5.75
N PRO A 6 46.85 -9.16 6.26
CA PRO A 6 46.09 -10.20 5.57
C PRO A 6 45.71 -9.78 4.15
N ASP A 7 45.79 -10.72 3.20
CA ASP A 7 45.43 -10.50 1.80
C ASP A 7 43.92 -10.67 1.59
N TYR A 8 43.15 -9.70 2.08
CA TYR A 8 41.69 -9.74 2.00
C TYR A 8 41.17 -9.67 0.57
N ASP A 9 41.86 -8.98 -0.33
CA ASP A 9 41.45 -8.86 -1.73
C ASP A 9 41.59 -10.20 -2.47
N GLY A 10 42.73 -10.88 -2.30
CA GLY A 10 42.92 -12.23 -2.83
C GLY A 10 41.92 -13.23 -2.23
N ALA A 11 41.69 -13.16 -0.91
CA ALA A 11 40.74 -14.03 -0.23
C ALA A 11 39.29 -13.82 -0.72
N ALA A 12 38.86 -12.57 -0.92
CA ALA A 12 37.54 -12.26 -1.47
C ALA A 12 37.36 -12.83 -2.89
N SER A 13 38.37 -12.67 -3.76
CA SER A 13 38.35 -13.21 -5.12
C SER A 13 38.20 -14.73 -5.16
N GLU A 14 38.91 -15.45 -4.28
CA GLU A 14 38.78 -16.91 -4.19
C GLU A 14 37.43 -17.34 -3.61
N MET A 15 36.88 -16.62 -2.63
CA MET A 15 35.54 -16.88 -2.11
C MET A 15 34.45 -16.65 -3.17
N ALA A 16 34.59 -15.61 -3.99
CA ALA A 16 33.67 -15.33 -5.10
C ALA A 16 33.65 -16.48 -6.12
N LYS A 17 34.82 -17.00 -6.49
CA LYS A 17 34.95 -18.17 -7.39
C LYS A 17 34.30 -19.42 -6.77
N ALA A 18 34.56 -19.67 -5.48
CA ALA A 18 33.96 -20.78 -4.76
C ALA A 18 32.42 -20.66 -4.72
N ALA A 19 31.90 -19.46 -4.43
CA ALA A 19 30.46 -19.19 -4.39
C ALA A 19 29.79 -19.48 -5.75
N VAL A 20 30.41 -19.05 -6.86
CA VAL A 20 29.94 -19.35 -8.21
C VAL A 20 29.98 -20.86 -8.51
N ALA A 21 31.03 -21.56 -8.11
CA ALA A 21 31.13 -23.01 -8.29
C ALA A 21 30.04 -23.76 -7.52
N PHE A 22 29.82 -23.42 -6.24
CA PHE A 22 28.75 -23.99 -5.43
C PHE A 22 27.36 -23.69 -6.00
N LYS A 23 27.12 -22.45 -6.45
CA LYS A 23 25.87 -22.05 -7.10
C LYS A 23 25.60 -22.88 -8.35
N ASN A 24 26.60 -23.08 -9.21
CA ASN A 24 26.47 -23.91 -10.42
C ASN A 24 26.20 -25.38 -10.08
N ALA A 25 26.73 -25.87 -8.97
CA ALA A 25 26.46 -27.19 -8.42
C ALA A 25 25.12 -27.29 -7.66
N LYS A 26 24.31 -26.22 -7.61
CA LYS A 26 23.06 -26.11 -6.84
C LYS A 26 23.23 -26.31 -5.33
N GLN A 27 24.45 -26.10 -4.83
CA GLN A 27 24.82 -26.12 -3.42
C GLN A 27 24.59 -24.73 -2.80
N PHE A 28 23.32 -24.32 -2.71
CA PHE A 28 22.96 -22.94 -2.36
C PHE A 28 23.39 -22.50 -0.96
N GLU A 29 23.36 -23.39 0.03
CA GLU A 29 23.80 -23.07 1.41
C GLU A 29 25.31 -22.76 1.43
N GLN A 30 26.12 -23.58 0.75
CA GLN A 30 27.57 -23.38 0.64
C GLN A 30 27.91 -22.15 -0.22
N ALA A 31 27.13 -21.89 -1.27
CA ALA A 31 27.27 -20.68 -2.08
C ALA A 31 26.98 -19.42 -1.24
N LYS A 32 25.91 -19.43 -0.44
CA LYS A 32 25.56 -18.35 0.49
C LYS A 32 26.69 -18.12 1.50
N ASP A 33 27.20 -19.16 2.15
CA ASP A 33 28.30 -19.03 3.12
C ASP A 33 29.58 -18.47 2.48
N ALA A 34 29.89 -18.87 1.24
CA ALA A 34 31.03 -18.33 0.50
C ALA A 34 30.83 -16.85 0.15
N TYR A 35 29.64 -16.43 -0.31
CA TYR A 35 29.32 -15.02 -0.54
C TYR A 35 29.36 -14.17 0.74
N LEU A 36 28.96 -14.73 1.89
CA LEU A 36 29.06 -14.02 3.18
C LEU A 36 30.53 -13.79 3.57
N LYS A 37 31.40 -14.80 3.40
CA LYS A 37 32.85 -14.64 3.62
C LYS A 37 33.49 -13.65 2.65
N GLU A 38 33.11 -13.69 1.37
CA GLU A 38 33.52 -12.67 0.38
C GLU A 38 33.14 -11.27 0.87
N ALA A 39 31.91 -11.09 1.34
CA ALA A 39 31.42 -9.80 1.82
C ALA A 39 32.19 -9.31 3.06
N GLU A 40 32.51 -10.20 3.99
CA GLU A 40 33.35 -9.91 5.16
C GLU A 40 34.75 -9.44 4.74
N TYR A 41 35.42 -10.16 3.83
CA TYR A 41 36.74 -9.76 3.35
C TYR A 41 36.72 -8.42 2.61
N HIS A 42 35.70 -8.14 1.79
CA HIS A 42 35.55 -6.83 1.18
C HIS A 42 35.29 -5.73 2.21
N THR A 43 34.54 -6.01 3.28
CA THR A 43 34.30 -5.07 4.38
C THR A 43 35.61 -4.72 5.10
N GLU A 44 36.41 -5.73 5.45
CA GLU A 44 37.74 -5.55 6.07
C GLU A 44 38.72 -4.79 5.17
N ASN A 45 38.61 -4.97 3.85
CA ASN A 45 39.39 -4.23 2.87
C ASN A 45 38.81 -2.83 2.53
N LYS A 46 37.74 -2.40 3.21
CA LYS A 46 37.01 -1.13 2.98
C LYS A 46 36.44 -0.97 1.56
N ALA A 47 36.22 -2.08 0.86
CA ALA A 47 35.61 -2.13 -0.47
C ALA A 47 34.08 -2.28 -0.35
N LEU A 48 33.41 -1.29 0.23
CA LEU A 48 31.99 -1.35 0.63
C LEU A 48 31.04 -1.71 -0.52
N PHE A 49 31.25 -1.18 -1.72
CA PHE A 49 30.44 -1.53 -2.88
C PHE A 49 30.47 -3.04 -3.20
N HIS A 50 31.65 -3.64 -3.17
CA HIS A 50 31.83 -5.06 -3.45
C HIS A 50 31.27 -5.92 -2.30
N ALA A 51 31.45 -5.48 -1.05
CA ALA A 51 30.83 -6.12 0.10
C ALA A 51 29.29 -6.15 -0.03
N ALA A 52 28.68 -5.02 -0.38
CA ALA A 52 27.24 -4.91 -0.61
C ALA A 52 26.76 -5.85 -1.73
N LYS A 53 27.50 -5.93 -2.84
CA LYS A 53 27.20 -6.86 -3.94
C LYS A 53 27.26 -8.32 -3.50
N ALA A 54 28.24 -8.70 -2.70
CA ALA A 54 28.35 -10.05 -2.16
C ALA A 54 27.20 -10.38 -1.19
N TYR A 55 26.78 -9.43 -0.33
CA TYR A 55 25.57 -9.59 0.48
C TYR A 55 24.30 -9.76 -0.36
N GLU A 56 24.14 -9.01 -1.45
CA GLU A 56 23.01 -9.21 -2.38
C GLU A 56 23.03 -10.61 -3.00
N GLN A 57 24.21 -11.13 -3.40
CA GLN A 57 24.33 -12.48 -3.93
C GLN A 57 23.97 -13.55 -2.89
N ALA A 58 24.45 -13.41 -1.65
CA ALA A 58 24.04 -14.29 -0.55
C ALA A 58 22.52 -14.23 -0.32
N GLY A 59 21.91 -13.03 -0.39
CA GLY A 59 20.46 -12.86 -0.32
C GLY A 59 19.71 -13.57 -1.46
N MET A 60 20.26 -13.56 -2.68
CA MET A 60 19.69 -14.31 -3.80
C MET A 60 19.75 -15.82 -3.57
N MET A 61 20.81 -16.34 -2.95
CA MET A 61 20.88 -17.77 -2.61
C MET A 61 19.82 -18.14 -1.56
N LEU A 62 19.62 -17.29 -0.54
CA LEU A 62 18.55 -17.49 0.44
C LEU A 62 17.15 -17.45 -0.19
N LYS A 63 16.94 -16.57 -1.17
CA LYS A 63 15.71 -16.54 -1.97
C LYS A 63 15.49 -17.86 -2.71
N ASP A 64 16.51 -18.40 -3.38
CA ASP A 64 16.41 -19.67 -4.11
C ASP A 64 16.13 -20.86 -3.15
N MET A 65 16.57 -20.74 -1.89
CA MET A 65 16.27 -21.66 -0.80
C MET A 65 14.91 -21.41 -0.11
N LYS A 66 14.12 -20.43 -0.57
CA LYS A 66 12.84 -20.00 0.02
C LYS A 66 12.96 -19.44 1.45
N LYS A 67 14.16 -19.01 1.88
CA LYS A 67 14.44 -18.35 3.16
C LYS A 67 14.34 -16.83 3.03
N MET A 68 13.16 -16.35 2.62
CA MET A 68 12.96 -14.93 2.26
C MET A 68 13.26 -13.94 3.42
N PRO A 69 12.82 -14.16 4.67
CA PRO A 69 13.12 -13.21 5.76
C PRO A 69 14.62 -13.01 6.00
N GLU A 70 15.41 -14.08 5.92
CA GLU A 70 16.88 -14.00 6.03
C GLU A 70 17.48 -13.25 4.84
N ALA A 71 16.96 -13.47 3.62
CA ALA A 71 17.42 -12.75 2.43
C ALA A 71 17.22 -11.23 2.57
N ILE A 72 16.09 -10.80 3.15
CA ILE A 72 15.79 -9.38 3.38
C ILE A 72 16.80 -8.74 4.33
N GLN A 73 17.20 -9.42 5.41
CA GLN A 73 18.22 -8.91 6.34
C GLN A 73 19.55 -8.62 5.64
N LEU A 74 19.97 -9.50 4.71
CA LEU A 74 21.18 -9.28 3.92
C LEU A 74 21.04 -8.10 2.94
N ILE A 75 19.86 -7.93 2.34
CA ILE A 75 19.61 -6.78 1.44
C ILE A 75 19.59 -5.46 2.22
N GLU A 76 19.00 -5.43 3.41
CA GLU A 76 19.05 -4.25 4.29
C GLU A 76 20.50 -3.90 4.65
N LYS A 77 21.33 -4.89 5.01
CA LYS A 77 22.76 -4.68 5.25
C LYS A 77 23.49 -4.14 4.02
N ALA A 78 23.23 -4.70 2.85
CA ALA A 78 23.78 -4.21 1.58
C ALA A 78 23.35 -2.76 1.29
N SER A 79 22.11 -2.40 1.59
CA SER A 79 21.59 -1.05 1.37
C SER A 79 22.34 0.00 2.21
N ILE A 80 22.64 -0.30 3.48
CA ILE A 80 23.43 0.58 4.36
C ILE A 80 24.83 0.78 3.76
N MET A 81 25.48 -0.31 3.34
CA MET A 81 26.80 -0.24 2.70
C MET A 81 26.79 0.57 1.40
N TYR A 82 25.73 0.46 0.59
CA TYR A 82 25.60 1.26 -0.62
C TYR A 82 25.44 2.75 -0.33
N VAL A 83 24.69 3.12 0.72
CA VAL A 83 24.57 4.52 1.18
C VAL A 83 25.93 5.03 1.67
N GLU A 84 26.62 4.28 2.53
CA GLU A 84 27.94 4.63 3.05
C GLU A 84 29.00 4.79 1.94
N ASN A 85 28.89 3.99 0.89
CA ASN A 85 29.75 4.07 -0.29
C ASN A 85 29.42 5.27 -1.21
N GLY A 86 28.34 6.01 -0.96
CA GLY A 86 27.90 7.13 -1.81
C GLY A 86 27.11 6.70 -3.05
N THR A 87 26.58 5.48 -3.05
CA THR A 87 25.77 4.88 -4.14
C THR A 87 24.32 4.65 -3.71
N SER A 88 23.72 5.62 -3.01
CA SER A 88 22.38 5.48 -2.39
C SER A 88 21.28 5.18 -3.40
N GLY A 89 21.38 5.64 -4.65
CA GLY A 89 20.49 5.21 -5.72
C GLY A 89 20.44 3.67 -5.91
N THR A 90 21.55 2.96 -5.72
CA THR A 90 21.60 1.49 -5.75
C THR A 90 20.95 0.90 -4.49
N ALA A 91 21.15 1.53 -3.33
CA ALA A 91 20.51 1.14 -2.07
C ALA A 91 18.99 1.18 -2.18
N GLY A 92 18.43 2.28 -2.70
CA GLY A 92 16.99 2.44 -2.88
C GLY A 92 16.40 1.40 -3.84
N MET A 93 17.10 1.08 -4.93
CA MET A 93 16.67 0.01 -5.87
C MET A 93 16.71 -1.39 -5.24
N ALA A 94 17.73 -1.67 -4.43
CA ALA A 94 17.84 -2.95 -3.73
C ALA A 94 16.68 -3.12 -2.72
N LEU A 95 16.36 -2.07 -1.97
CA LEU A 95 15.24 -2.05 -1.02
C LEU A 95 13.87 -2.15 -1.72
N ASP A 96 13.65 -1.46 -2.84
CA ASP A 96 12.41 -1.58 -3.64
C ASP A 96 12.21 -3.02 -4.13
N ARG A 97 13.28 -3.64 -4.65
CA ARG A 97 13.24 -5.05 -5.08
C ARG A 97 12.95 -5.98 -3.89
N ALA A 98 13.52 -5.73 -2.73
CA ALA A 98 13.28 -6.50 -1.51
C ALA A 98 11.82 -6.38 -1.05
N GLY A 99 11.26 -5.17 -1.04
CA GLY A 99 9.85 -4.89 -0.73
C GLY A 99 8.92 -5.71 -1.62
N LYS A 100 9.13 -5.67 -2.93
CA LYS A 100 8.32 -6.43 -3.90
C LYS A 100 8.36 -7.94 -3.68
N LEU A 101 9.51 -8.48 -3.25
CA LEU A 101 9.66 -9.92 -3.01
C LEU A 101 9.02 -10.37 -1.70
N ILE A 102 8.95 -9.50 -0.69
CA ILE A 102 8.37 -9.84 0.61
C ILE A 102 6.87 -9.53 0.70
N GLU A 103 6.32 -8.67 -0.17
CA GLU A 103 4.87 -8.38 -0.25
C GLU A 103 3.94 -9.61 -0.14
N PRO A 104 4.15 -10.74 -0.86
CA PRO A 104 3.27 -11.90 -0.76
C PRO A 104 3.43 -12.71 0.53
N ILE A 105 4.42 -12.39 1.36
CA ILE A 105 4.79 -13.13 2.58
C ILE A 105 4.48 -12.30 3.83
N ASP A 106 4.93 -11.05 3.85
CA ASP A 106 4.80 -10.12 4.96
C ASP A 106 4.63 -8.68 4.43
N LEU A 107 3.39 -8.20 4.49
CA LEU A 107 3.01 -6.87 4.03
C LEU A 107 3.58 -5.76 4.94
N GLU A 108 3.73 -6.01 6.24
CA GLU A 108 4.26 -5.01 7.17
C GLU A 108 5.74 -4.77 6.90
N LYS A 109 6.49 -5.85 6.67
CA LYS A 109 7.90 -5.73 6.28
C LYS A 109 8.06 -5.09 4.90
N ALA A 110 7.15 -5.33 3.96
CA ALA A 110 7.15 -4.64 2.67
C ALA A 110 6.97 -3.12 2.81
N VAL A 111 6.06 -2.67 3.69
CA VAL A 111 5.88 -1.24 4.00
C VAL A 111 7.16 -0.62 4.54
N ASP A 112 7.80 -1.25 5.53
CA ASP A 112 9.07 -0.80 6.12
C ASP A 112 10.16 -0.63 5.05
N LEU A 113 10.31 -1.61 4.15
CA LEU A 113 11.30 -1.56 3.07
C LEU A 113 11.01 -0.45 2.06
N TYR A 114 9.75 -0.24 1.67
CA TYR A 114 9.39 0.86 0.76
C TYR A 114 9.58 2.24 1.40
N GLN A 115 9.30 2.38 2.70
CA GLN A 115 9.54 3.62 3.43
C GLN A 115 11.04 3.91 3.55
N LYS A 116 11.86 2.90 3.86
CA LYS A 116 13.34 3.02 3.85
C LYS A 116 13.86 3.42 2.47
N ALA A 117 13.37 2.76 1.42
CA ALA A 117 13.75 3.07 0.04
C ALA A 117 13.34 4.50 -0.36
N ALA A 118 12.14 4.94 0.04
CA ALA A 118 11.69 6.32 -0.18
C ALA A 118 12.59 7.34 0.54
N SER A 119 12.96 7.08 1.80
CA SER A 119 13.86 7.95 2.56
C SER A 119 15.24 8.05 1.92
N VAL A 120 15.78 6.95 1.37
CA VAL A 120 17.04 6.97 0.63
C VAL A 120 16.97 7.91 -0.58
N PHE A 121 15.90 7.82 -1.38
CA PHE A 121 15.74 8.71 -2.55
C PHE A 121 15.41 10.15 -2.15
N GLU A 122 14.66 10.37 -1.08
CA GLU A 122 14.36 11.70 -0.55
C GLU A 122 15.64 12.42 -0.10
N ASN A 123 16.55 11.71 0.59
CA ASN A 123 17.85 12.25 0.99
C ASN A 123 18.79 12.57 -0.19
N GLU A 124 18.52 12.02 -1.38
CA GLU A 124 19.24 12.34 -2.63
C GLU A 124 18.49 13.41 -3.48
N ASP A 125 17.47 14.08 -2.95
CA ASP A 125 16.58 15.02 -3.67
C ASP A 125 15.88 14.40 -4.89
N ARG A 126 15.73 13.07 -4.91
CA ARG A 126 15.07 12.29 -5.98
C ARG A 126 13.59 12.12 -5.68
N LEU A 127 12.89 13.25 -5.57
CA LEU A 127 11.50 13.33 -5.08
C LEU A 127 10.52 12.46 -5.88
N ARG A 128 10.68 12.34 -7.20
CA ARG A 128 9.79 11.51 -8.03
C ARG A 128 9.87 10.03 -7.63
N GLN A 129 11.08 9.50 -7.42
CA GLN A 129 11.28 8.12 -6.99
C GLN A 129 10.79 7.90 -5.56
N ALA A 130 11.08 8.84 -4.67
CA ALA A 130 10.64 8.75 -3.28
C ALA A 130 9.10 8.76 -3.17
N ALA A 131 8.41 9.63 -3.91
CA ALA A 131 6.95 9.67 -3.95
C ALA A 131 6.33 8.37 -4.49
N GLU A 132 6.92 7.75 -5.53
CA GLU A 132 6.43 6.49 -6.07
C GLU A 132 6.49 5.35 -5.04
N LEU A 133 7.58 5.28 -4.26
CA LEU A 133 7.76 4.26 -3.22
C LEU A 133 6.88 4.51 -2.01
N LEU A 134 6.68 5.77 -1.61
CA LEU A 134 5.64 6.12 -0.64
C LEU A 134 4.27 5.71 -1.14
N GLY A 135 3.97 5.88 -2.44
CA GLY A 135 2.72 5.41 -3.03
C GLY A 135 2.53 3.89 -2.94
N LYS A 136 3.60 3.09 -3.07
CA LYS A 136 3.57 1.64 -2.76
C LYS A 136 3.24 1.40 -1.29
N ALA A 137 3.94 2.07 -0.37
CA ALA A 137 3.69 1.95 1.07
C ALA A 137 2.25 2.35 1.46
N SER A 138 1.74 3.48 0.96
CA SER A 138 0.37 3.98 1.19
C SER A 138 -0.69 2.94 0.80
N ARG A 139 -0.54 2.30 -0.37
CA ARG A 139 -1.46 1.26 -0.84
C ARG A 139 -1.45 0.02 0.05
N LEU A 140 -0.25 -0.40 0.49
CA LEU A 140 -0.12 -1.53 1.41
C LEU A 140 -0.69 -1.22 2.80
N LEU A 141 -0.51 0.00 3.31
CA LEU A 141 -1.11 0.44 4.57
C LEU A 141 -2.65 0.41 4.51
N VAL A 142 -3.25 0.83 3.40
CA VAL A 142 -4.70 0.70 3.16
C VAL A 142 -5.14 -0.77 3.12
N ARG A 143 -4.36 -1.64 2.47
CA ARG A 143 -4.61 -3.08 2.42
C ARG A 143 -4.56 -3.71 3.81
N LEU A 144 -3.63 -3.27 4.65
CA LEU A 144 -3.46 -3.67 6.06
C LEU A 144 -4.50 -3.05 7.01
N ARG A 145 -5.37 -2.15 6.53
CA ARG A 145 -6.32 -1.37 7.35
C ARG A 145 -5.66 -0.47 8.40
N ARG A 146 -4.38 -0.11 8.24
CA ARG A 146 -3.66 0.88 9.05
C ARG A 146 -3.92 2.28 8.52
N LEU A 147 -5.18 2.72 8.64
CA LEU A 147 -5.69 3.92 7.96
C LEU A 147 -5.09 5.23 8.48
N ASP A 148 -4.74 5.30 9.76
CA ASP A 148 -4.07 6.48 10.34
C ASP A 148 -2.70 6.72 9.67
N GLU A 149 -1.91 5.66 9.53
CA GLU A 149 -0.60 5.71 8.88
C GLU A 149 -0.73 5.93 7.38
N ALA A 150 -1.73 5.33 6.74
CA ALA A 150 -2.02 5.58 5.32
C ALA A 150 -2.31 7.06 5.06
N ALA A 151 -3.07 7.73 5.94
CA ALA A 151 -3.36 9.16 5.81
C ALA A 151 -2.09 10.02 5.89
N VAL A 152 -1.19 9.71 6.83
CA VAL A 152 0.11 10.40 6.97
C VAL A 152 0.98 10.16 5.72
N SER A 153 1.07 8.91 5.26
CA SER A 153 1.84 8.53 4.07
C SER A 153 1.32 9.23 2.81
N LEU A 154 0.00 9.26 2.61
CA LEU A 154 -0.64 9.96 1.48
C LEU A 154 -0.43 11.47 1.52
N GLN A 155 -0.45 12.09 2.69
CA GLN A 155 -0.18 13.52 2.82
C GLN A 155 1.27 13.84 2.43
N LYS A 156 2.23 13.02 2.87
CA LYS A 156 3.63 13.17 2.48
C LYS A 156 3.80 13.00 0.96
N GLU A 157 3.19 11.95 0.38
CA GLU A 157 3.20 11.70 -1.06
C GLU A 157 2.61 12.88 -1.85
N LYS A 158 1.48 13.45 -1.42
CA LYS A 158 0.85 14.62 -2.04
C LYS A 158 1.74 15.86 -1.98
N ASN A 159 2.42 16.10 -0.87
CA ASN A 159 3.35 17.24 -0.73
C ASN A 159 4.51 17.11 -1.70
N MET A 160 5.09 15.92 -1.86
CA MET A 160 6.17 15.67 -2.83
C MET A 160 5.69 15.88 -4.27
N TYR A 161 4.49 15.40 -4.62
CA TYR A 161 3.92 15.63 -5.95
C TYR A 161 3.61 17.11 -6.23
N LYS A 162 3.21 17.85 -5.19
CA LYS A 162 2.99 19.30 -5.28
C LYS A 162 4.31 20.03 -5.55
N GLU A 163 5.39 19.65 -4.87
CA GLU A 163 6.72 20.24 -5.03
C GLU A 163 7.29 20.02 -6.43
N ILE A 164 7.09 18.84 -7.03
CA ILE A 164 7.47 18.57 -8.43
C ILE A 164 6.42 19.02 -9.45
N GLU A 165 5.43 19.80 -9.02
CA GLU A 165 4.34 20.39 -9.83
C GLU A 165 3.51 19.37 -10.63
N ASN A 166 3.41 18.14 -10.15
CA ASN A 166 2.56 17.11 -10.72
C ASN A 166 1.14 17.21 -10.12
N TYR A 167 0.44 18.28 -10.46
CA TYR A 167 -0.90 18.59 -9.95
C TYR A 167 -1.95 17.52 -10.26
N PRO A 168 -2.02 16.92 -11.47
CA PRO A 168 -2.98 15.86 -11.74
C PRO A 168 -2.85 14.67 -10.79
N THR A 169 -1.62 14.31 -10.40
CA THR A 169 -1.39 13.24 -9.43
C THR A 169 -1.81 13.67 -8.02
N CYS A 170 -1.61 14.93 -7.65
CA CYS A 170 -2.10 15.47 -6.37
C CYS A 170 -3.62 15.31 -6.22
N PHE A 171 -4.38 15.48 -7.30
CA PHE A 171 -5.85 15.32 -7.28
C PHE A 171 -6.23 13.87 -6.95
N LYS A 172 -5.53 12.90 -7.55
CA LYS A 172 -5.69 11.47 -7.23
C LYS A 172 -5.33 11.17 -5.77
N LYS A 173 -4.32 11.85 -5.20
CA LYS A 173 -4.00 11.71 -3.77
C LYS A 173 -5.07 12.30 -2.88
N THR A 174 -5.70 13.43 -3.26
CA THR A 174 -6.86 13.96 -2.54
C THR A 174 -8.01 12.96 -2.49
N ILE A 175 -8.30 12.26 -3.59
CA ILE A 175 -9.32 11.19 -3.61
C ILE A 175 -8.97 10.08 -2.63
N ALA A 176 -7.72 9.60 -2.66
CA ALA A 176 -7.27 8.56 -1.72
C ALA A 176 -7.37 9.02 -0.26
N GLN A 177 -7.00 10.27 0.04
CA GLN A 177 -7.13 10.85 1.39
C GLN A 177 -8.59 10.89 1.85
N VAL A 178 -9.51 11.39 1.02
CA VAL A 178 -10.95 11.43 1.33
C VAL A 178 -11.47 10.03 1.65
N LEU A 179 -11.17 9.03 0.80
CA LEU A 179 -11.59 7.65 1.03
C LEU A 179 -11.04 7.09 2.35
N VAL A 180 -9.77 7.35 2.67
CA VAL A 180 -9.16 6.91 3.94
C VAL A 180 -9.84 7.58 5.13
N HIS A 181 -10.07 8.89 5.10
CA HIS A 181 -10.70 9.62 6.20
C HIS A 181 -12.16 9.23 6.42
N LEU A 182 -12.94 9.02 5.35
CA LEU A 182 -14.32 8.55 5.47
C LEU A 182 -14.38 7.15 6.09
N HIS A 183 -13.45 6.24 5.75
CA HIS A 183 -13.35 4.92 6.40
C HIS A 183 -12.90 4.98 7.87
N ARG A 184 -12.19 6.03 8.27
CA ARG A 184 -11.86 6.31 9.67
C ARG A 184 -13.04 6.90 10.46
N GLY A 185 -14.16 7.21 9.79
CA GLY A 185 -15.29 7.93 10.39
C GLY A 185 -15.01 9.40 10.66
N ASP A 186 -13.96 9.96 10.05
CA ASP A 186 -13.50 11.33 10.27
C ASP A 186 -13.89 12.21 9.08
N PHE A 187 -15.16 12.61 9.04
CA PHE A 187 -15.71 13.45 7.97
C PHE A 187 -15.02 14.82 7.91
N VAL A 188 -14.70 15.40 9.08
CA VAL A 188 -14.06 16.72 9.16
C VAL A 188 -12.69 16.71 8.50
N ALA A 189 -11.89 15.66 8.72
CA ALA A 189 -10.62 15.52 8.03
C ALA A 189 -10.80 15.25 6.52
N ALA A 190 -11.80 14.47 6.12
CA ALA A 190 -12.09 14.23 4.70
C ALA A 190 -12.44 15.53 3.96
N ASP A 191 -13.34 16.34 4.51
CA ASP A 191 -13.71 17.66 4.00
C ASP A 191 -12.51 18.62 3.96
N LYS A 192 -11.70 18.63 5.03
CA LYS A 192 -10.48 19.43 5.08
C LYS A 192 -9.51 19.09 3.94
N CYS A 193 -9.34 17.82 3.59
CA CYS A 193 -8.48 17.42 2.48
C CYS A 193 -8.93 18.02 1.13
N VAL A 194 -10.23 18.10 0.87
CA VAL A 194 -10.78 18.74 -0.33
C VAL A 194 -10.54 20.25 -0.27
N ARG A 195 -10.86 20.89 0.87
CA ARG A 195 -10.67 22.34 1.04
C ARG A 195 -9.23 22.79 0.83
N GLU A 196 -8.26 22.09 1.40
CA GLU A 196 -6.84 22.39 1.20
C GLU A 196 -6.41 22.24 -0.27
N SER A 197 -7.07 21.34 -1.00
CA SER A 197 -6.77 21.07 -2.41
C SER A 197 -7.25 22.15 -3.37
N TYR A 198 -8.18 23.03 -2.98
CA TYR A 198 -8.58 24.19 -3.80
C TYR A 198 -7.41 25.14 -4.11
N SER A 199 -6.36 25.12 -3.28
CA SER A 199 -5.13 25.89 -3.54
C SER A 199 -4.25 25.30 -4.64
N LEU A 200 -4.53 24.06 -5.10
CA LEU A 200 -3.76 23.42 -6.16
C LEU A 200 -4.22 23.92 -7.53
N PRO A 201 -3.29 24.34 -8.42
CA PRO A 201 -3.62 24.76 -9.78
C PRO A 201 -4.45 23.72 -10.54
N GLY A 202 -5.64 24.12 -11.00
CA GLY A 202 -6.54 23.28 -11.80
C GLY A 202 -7.45 22.34 -11.02
N PHE A 203 -7.33 22.25 -9.68
CA PHE A 203 -8.16 21.31 -8.90
C PHE A 203 -9.65 21.67 -8.96
N SER A 204 -10.03 22.92 -8.71
CA SER A 204 -11.44 23.34 -8.62
C SER A 204 -12.24 23.12 -9.92
N GLY A 205 -11.58 23.06 -11.07
CA GLY A 205 -12.21 22.78 -12.37
C GLY A 205 -12.11 21.31 -12.80
N SER A 206 -11.54 20.44 -11.97
CA SER A 206 -11.31 19.03 -12.30
C SER A 206 -12.52 18.15 -11.96
N GLU A 207 -12.67 17.05 -12.71
CA GLU A 207 -13.64 16.00 -12.38
C GLU A 207 -13.38 15.39 -11.00
N ASP A 208 -12.11 15.36 -10.57
CA ASP A 208 -11.70 14.88 -9.24
C ASP A 208 -12.35 15.71 -8.12
N CYS A 209 -12.34 17.04 -8.25
CA CYS A 209 -12.96 17.94 -7.27
C CYS A 209 -14.47 17.76 -7.21
N VAL A 210 -15.14 17.82 -8.36
CA VAL A 210 -16.61 17.64 -8.45
C VAL A 210 -17.04 16.30 -7.88
N SER A 211 -16.29 15.23 -8.17
CA SER A 211 -16.57 13.91 -7.63
C SER A 211 -16.40 13.84 -6.11
N MET A 212 -15.41 14.51 -5.53
CA MET A 212 -15.20 14.53 -4.08
C MET A 212 -16.20 15.40 -3.35
N GLU A 213 -16.59 16.55 -3.91
CA GLU A 213 -17.67 17.39 -3.36
C GLU A 213 -19.00 16.62 -3.36
N THR A 214 -19.33 15.96 -4.47
CA THR A 214 -20.53 15.12 -4.57
C THR A 214 -20.50 13.98 -3.56
N LEU A 215 -19.34 13.32 -3.39
CA LEU A 215 -19.19 12.24 -2.42
C LEU A 215 -19.38 12.72 -0.99
N LEU A 216 -18.77 13.85 -0.61
CA LEU A 216 -18.87 14.40 0.74
C LEU A 216 -20.29 14.87 1.05
N ALA A 217 -20.96 15.58 0.14
CA ALA A 217 -22.34 16.00 0.31
C ALA A 217 -23.28 14.79 0.51
N ALA A 218 -23.17 13.78 -0.35
CA ALA A 218 -23.97 12.56 -0.24
C ALA A 218 -23.69 11.78 1.06
N PHE A 219 -22.44 11.80 1.53
CA PHE A 219 -22.07 11.13 2.77
C PHE A 219 -22.65 11.85 4.00
N ASP A 220 -22.67 13.19 4.00
CA ASP A 220 -23.28 14.01 5.06
C ASP A 220 -24.81 13.87 5.08
N GLU A 221 -25.44 13.86 3.90
CA GLU A 221 -26.89 13.66 3.72
C GLU A 221 -27.34 12.20 3.92
N GLN A 222 -26.39 11.27 4.10
CA GLN A 222 -26.63 9.82 4.21
C GLN A 222 -27.33 9.22 2.98
N ASP A 223 -27.07 9.76 1.78
CA ASP A 223 -27.58 9.24 0.51
C ASP A 223 -26.68 8.09 0.00
N GLU A 224 -27.07 6.86 0.34
CA GLU A 224 -26.35 5.65 -0.05
C GLU A 224 -26.33 5.42 -1.58
N ASP A 225 -27.37 5.83 -2.30
CA ASP A 225 -27.48 5.64 -3.75
C ASP A 225 -26.47 6.52 -4.50
N VAL A 226 -26.30 7.77 -4.06
CA VAL A 226 -25.31 8.69 -4.63
C VAL A 226 -23.90 8.28 -4.25
N VAL A 227 -23.63 7.94 -2.98
CA VAL A 227 -22.31 7.43 -2.55
C VAL A 227 -21.92 6.20 -3.36
N SER A 228 -22.81 5.22 -3.49
CA SER A 228 -22.56 4.02 -4.28
C SER A 228 -22.26 4.34 -5.75
N ARG A 229 -23.02 5.26 -6.36
CA ARG A 229 -22.80 5.70 -7.75
C ARG A 229 -21.42 6.34 -7.94
N VAL A 230 -21.01 7.25 -7.04
CA VAL A 230 -19.71 7.92 -7.12
C VAL A 230 -18.57 6.93 -6.91
N CYS A 231 -18.67 6.06 -5.89
CA CYS A 231 -17.70 4.99 -5.62
C CYS A 231 -17.58 3.97 -6.77
N ASN A 232 -18.62 3.84 -7.60
CA ASN A 232 -18.64 2.99 -8.79
C ASN A 232 -18.32 3.71 -10.11
N SER A 233 -18.00 5.00 -10.08
CA SER A 233 -17.63 5.78 -11.26
C SER A 233 -16.31 5.28 -11.86
N PRO A 234 -16.07 5.51 -13.18
CA PRO A 234 -14.78 5.22 -13.79
C PRO A 234 -13.60 5.87 -13.05
N LEU A 235 -13.80 7.10 -12.55
CA LEU A 235 -12.79 7.87 -11.84
C LEU A 235 -12.26 7.15 -10.60
N LEU A 236 -13.14 6.52 -9.80
CA LEU A 236 -12.74 5.76 -8.60
C LEU A 236 -12.36 4.31 -8.91
N LYS A 237 -12.99 3.69 -9.92
CA LYS A 237 -12.68 2.31 -10.33
C LYS A 237 -11.30 2.14 -10.97
N TYR A 238 -10.80 3.16 -11.66
CA TYR A 238 -9.46 3.14 -12.26
C TYR A 238 -8.35 3.63 -11.32
N MET A 239 -8.66 3.95 -10.06
CA MET A 239 -7.64 4.14 -9.03
C MET A 239 -6.88 2.84 -8.78
N ASP A 240 -5.71 2.92 -8.15
CA ASP A 240 -5.00 1.73 -7.68
C ASP A 240 -5.93 0.79 -6.91
N ASN A 241 -5.76 -0.52 -7.12
CA ASN A 241 -6.67 -1.56 -6.64
C ASN A 241 -7.05 -1.43 -5.16
N ASP A 242 -6.12 -1.06 -4.29
CA ASP A 242 -6.38 -0.92 -2.85
C ASP A 242 -7.33 0.24 -2.54
N TYR A 243 -7.22 1.36 -3.27
CA TYR A 243 -8.14 2.50 -3.14
C TYR A 243 -9.49 2.25 -3.82
N ALA A 244 -9.49 1.60 -5.00
CA ALA A 244 -10.74 1.23 -5.68
C ALA A 244 -11.58 0.27 -4.82
N LYS A 245 -10.94 -0.74 -4.19
CA LYS A 245 -11.61 -1.63 -3.22
C LYS A 245 -12.08 -0.87 -1.98
N LEU A 246 -11.29 0.08 -1.49
CA LEU A 246 -11.67 0.93 -0.36
C LEU A 246 -12.95 1.72 -0.69
N ALA A 247 -13.00 2.35 -1.86
CA ALA A 247 -14.19 3.05 -2.35
C ALA A 247 -15.43 2.16 -2.42
N ILE A 248 -15.32 0.97 -3.04
CA ILE A 248 -16.45 0.03 -3.17
C ILE A 248 -16.97 -0.43 -1.80
N SER A 249 -16.10 -0.50 -0.78
CA SER A 249 -16.49 -0.91 0.57
C SER A 249 -17.03 0.21 1.47
N LEU A 250 -17.07 1.45 0.98
CA LEU A 250 -17.54 2.60 1.75
C LEU A 250 -19.05 2.50 2.04
N LYS A 251 -19.47 2.83 3.26
CA LYS A 251 -20.87 2.85 3.68
C LYS A 251 -21.19 4.14 4.41
N VAL A 252 -22.41 4.65 4.22
CA VAL A 252 -22.89 5.83 4.94
C VAL A 252 -23.17 5.51 6.42
N PRO A 253 -22.79 6.38 7.37
CA PRO A 253 -23.12 6.22 8.78
C PRO A 253 -24.65 6.27 8.95
N GLY A 254 -25.27 5.16 9.39
CA GLY A 254 -26.72 5.08 9.63
C GLY A 254 -27.52 4.24 8.62
N GLY A 255 -26.94 3.84 7.48
CA GLY A 255 -27.62 3.03 6.44
C GLY A 255 -27.89 1.56 6.81
N GLY A 256 -27.33 1.07 7.92
CA GLY A 256 -27.50 -0.33 8.37
C GLY A 256 -28.84 -0.66 9.04
N GLY A 257 -29.68 0.34 9.32
CA GLY A 257 -31.02 0.16 9.87
C GLY A 257 -32.07 0.28 8.78
N GLY A 258 -32.48 -0.84 8.19
CA GLY A 258 -33.48 -0.87 7.12
C GLY A 258 -34.73 -0.06 7.45
N LYS A 259 -34.85 1.13 6.88
CA LYS A 259 -36.16 1.77 6.68
C LYS A 259 -36.88 0.93 5.64
N LYS A 260 -37.69 -0.03 6.09
CA LYS A 260 -38.75 -0.62 5.28
C LYS A 260 -39.50 0.55 4.63
N LYS A 261 -39.34 0.74 3.32
CA LYS A 261 -40.21 1.62 2.53
C LYS A 261 -41.64 1.20 2.85
N LYS A 262 -42.39 2.05 3.58
CA LYS A 262 -43.83 1.90 3.68
C LYS A 262 -44.37 1.97 2.25
N PRO A 263 -45.20 1.02 1.81
CA PRO A 263 -45.80 1.09 0.49
C PRO A 263 -46.66 2.37 0.39
N PRO A 264 -46.74 2.99 -0.79
CA PRO A 264 -47.52 4.21 -0.96
C PRO A 264 -48.99 3.92 -0.69
N VAL A 265 -49.59 4.72 0.18
CA VAL A 265 -51.03 4.69 0.47
C VAL A 265 -51.76 5.09 -0.81
N ALA A 266 -52.50 4.15 -1.40
CA ALA A 266 -53.43 4.44 -2.48
C ALA A 266 -54.62 5.22 -1.92
N PRO A 267 -55.17 6.21 -2.65
CA PRO A 267 -56.34 6.93 -2.21
C PRO A 267 -57.58 6.07 -2.49
N GLN A 268 -58.32 5.68 -1.46
CA GLN A 268 -59.66 5.12 -1.63
C GLN A 268 -60.69 6.07 -1.06
N GLY A 269 -61.44 6.69 -1.99
CA GLY A 269 -62.73 7.30 -1.73
C GLY A 269 -63.75 6.24 -1.29
N GLY A 270 -64.71 6.68 -0.48
CA GLY A 270 -65.58 5.81 0.28
C GLY A 270 -66.68 5.09 -0.50
N SER A 271 -67.31 4.13 0.18
CA SER A 271 -68.77 4.02 0.33
C SER A 271 -69.10 2.93 1.34
N ALA A 272 -70.25 3.09 1.97
CA ALA A 272 -70.76 2.35 3.12
C ALA A 272 -71.31 0.95 2.77
N GLY A 273 -71.41 0.07 3.77
CA GLY A 273 -72.34 -1.07 3.77
C GLY A 273 -71.86 -2.28 4.57
N PRO A 274 -72.76 -3.05 5.24
CA PRO A 274 -72.53 -3.52 6.60
C PRO A 274 -72.14 -5.00 6.75
N THR A 275 -71.63 -5.31 7.94
CA THR A 275 -71.34 -6.63 8.52
C THR A 275 -72.56 -7.56 8.62
N PRO A 276 -72.35 -8.88 8.54
CA PRO A 276 -72.88 -9.84 9.52
C PRO A 276 -71.72 -10.70 10.09
N ALA A 277 -71.61 -10.83 11.41
CA ALA A 277 -72.28 -11.79 12.31
C ALA A 277 -71.62 -13.18 12.28
N GLU A 278 -71.28 -13.63 13.50
CA GLU A 278 -70.61 -14.86 13.90
C GLU A 278 -71.40 -16.12 13.52
N GLU A 279 -70.70 -17.24 13.30
CA GLU A 279 -71.20 -18.57 13.65
C GLU A 279 -70.00 -19.53 13.83
N ASP A 280 -69.96 -20.13 15.02
CA ASP A 280 -69.16 -21.28 15.42
C ASP A 280 -69.49 -22.51 14.56
N ASP A 281 -68.53 -23.41 14.35
CA ASP A 281 -68.68 -24.81 14.80
C ASP A 281 -67.44 -25.66 14.51
N ASP A 282 -67.07 -26.41 15.55
CA ASP A 282 -66.15 -27.54 15.59
C ASP A 282 -66.45 -28.58 14.48
N TYR A 283 -65.41 -29.24 13.93
CA TYR A 283 -65.30 -30.70 14.08
C TYR A 283 -63.94 -31.29 13.66
N GLU A 284 -63.66 -32.38 14.36
CA GLU A 284 -62.47 -33.22 14.45
C GLU A 284 -62.01 -33.89 13.14
N GLY A 285 -60.72 -34.27 13.15
CA GLY A 285 -60.38 -35.67 12.89
C GLY A 285 -59.42 -35.97 11.74
N GLY A 286 -58.32 -36.67 12.07
CA GLY A 286 -57.86 -37.77 11.22
C GLY A 286 -56.45 -37.68 10.63
N LEU A 287 -55.48 -38.12 11.44
CA LEU A 287 -54.34 -39.00 11.09
C LEU A 287 -54.08 -39.29 9.59
N CYS A 288 -52.88 -38.92 9.13
CA CYS A 288 -51.80 -39.82 8.68
C CYS A 288 -50.51 -39.01 8.46
#